data_AF-G7HYR3-F1
#
_entry.id   AF-G7HYR3-F1
#
_cell.length_a   1.000
_cell.length_b   1.000
_cell.length_c   1.000
_cell.angle_alpha   90.00
_cell.angle_beta   90.00
_cell.angle_gamma   90.00
#
_symmetry.space_group_name_H-M   'P 1'
#
loop_
_entity.id
_entity.type
_entity.pdbx_description
1 polymer ?
#
loop_
_entity_poly.entity_id
_entity_poly.type
_entity_poly.pdbx_seq_one_letter_code
_entity_poly.pdbx_strand_id
1 'polypeptide(L)'
;MQETKDSEDDSLLGSDLGLREQKRIATKHRIEDAATRLVDESSFDAVTIEQICEAAGISRRTFFNYFSAKEGAVIGATSEPLTAEQREDSLNADGSNILHLMVKHIEQHLNASHQDEVIHERRQRIFAHPDVAVRAMAFRKERSQETMELITQRLTEHPEEQLNPELDPGTEAMLLSGFVREATWMAMSRPDRDCTLPMIDRIYRSMELIKNYTKGLEW
;
A
#
# COMPACT_ATOMS: atom_id res chain seq x y z
N MET A 1 20.66 46.94 21.26
CA MET A 1 21.33 45.61 21.31
C MET A 1 20.29 44.65 21.86
N GLN A 2 19.47 44.13 20.96
CA GLN A 2 18.30 43.30 21.20
C GLN A 2 18.23 42.37 19.98
N GLU A 3 17.72 41.15 20.17
CA GLU A 3 17.62 40.03 19.20
C GLU A 3 18.62 38.90 19.44
N THR A 4 18.33 38.12 20.47
CA THR A 4 18.58 36.67 20.55
C THR A 4 17.28 36.04 21.05
N LYS A 5 16.30 35.82 20.17
CA LYS A 5 15.05 35.13 20.52
C LYS A 5 14.41 34.27 19.41
N ASP A 6 15.06 34.11 18.27
CA ASP A 6 14.46 33.44 17.10
C ASP A 6 14.98 32.01 16.83
N SER A 7 15.75 31.40 17.75
CA SER A 7 16.35 30.07 17.55
C SER A 7 15.71 28.92 18.35
N GLU A 8 14.70 29.18 19.19
CA GLU A 8 14.01 28.12 19.97
C GLU A 8 12.69 27.65 19.33
N ASP A 9 12.12 28.41 18.40
CA ASP A 9 10.75 28.19 17.87
C ASP A 9 10.69 27.09 16.78
N ASP A 10 11.80 26.83 16.07
CA ASP A 10 11.85 25.85 14.98
C ASP A 10 11.91 24.39 15.49
N SER A 11 12.35 24.18 16.74
CA SER A 11 12.43 22.86 17.38
C SER A 11 11.07 22.32 17.86
N LEU A 12 10.12 23.22 18.15
CA LEU A 12 8.79 22.85 18.65
C LEU A 12 7.84 22.44 17.52
N LEU A 13 7.97 23.03 16.33
CA LEU A 13 7.17 22.70 15.14
C LEU A 13 7.44 21.28 14.63
N GLY A 14 8.70 20.83 14.65
CA GLY A 14 9.06 19.45 14.30
C GLY A 14 8.54 18.40 15.29
N SER A 15 8.42 18.77 16.57
CA SER A 15 7.92 17.85 17.62
C SER A 15 6.40 17.64 17.57
N ASP A 16 5.62 18.68 17.25
CA ASP A 16 4.16 18.60 17.16
C ASP A 16 3.69 17.87 15.88
N LEU A 17 4.41 18.04 14.76
CA LEU A 17 4.19 17.26 13.54
C LEU A 17 4.43 15.76 13.78
N GLY A 18 5.49 15.41 14.51
CA GLY A 18 5.77 14.02 14.90
C GLY A 18 4.68 13.43 15.81
N LEU A 19 4.19 14.19 16.79
CA LEU A 19 3.11 13.77 17.69
C LEU A 19 1.77 13.58 16.97
N ARG A 20 1.45 14.45 16.00
CA ARG A 20 0.25 14.31 15.17
C ARG A 20 0.31 13.06 14.30
N GLU A 21 1.45 12.80 13.67
CA GLU A 21 1.62 11.61 12.83
C GLU A 21 1.58 10.32 13.66
N GLN A 22 2.21 10.30 14.84
CA GLN A 22 2.11 9.18 15.77
C GLN A 22 0.66 8.91 16.20
N LYS A 23 -0.11 9.97 16.52
CA LYS A 23 -1.55 9.83 16.87
C LYS A 23 -2.38 9.34 15.69
N ARG A 24 -2.02 9.76 14.47
CA ARG A 24 -2.66 9.30 13.23
C ARG A 24 -2.42 7.81 13.03
N ILE A 25 -1.17 7.36 13.08
CA ILE A 25 -0.79 5.95 12.96
C ILE A 25 -1.45 5.09 14.05
N ALA A 26 -1.42 5.53 15.30
CA ALA A 26 -2.04 4.80 16.40
C ALA A 26 -3.57 4.70 16.26
N THR A 27 -4.23 5.73 15.73
CA THR A 27 -5.68 5.69 15.49
C THR A 27 -6.01 4.78 14.31
N LYS A 28 -5.23 4.84 13.23
CA LYS A 28 -5.37 3.92 12.09
C LYS A 28 -5.24 2.46 12.55
N HIS A 29 -4.21 2.15 13.32
CA HIS A 29 -3.97 0.81 13.86
C HIS A 29 -5.15 0.31 14.72
N ARG A 30 -5.69 1.15 15.63
CA ARG A 30 -6.88 0.78 16.42
C ARG A 30 -8.09 0.43 15.55
N ILE A 31 -8.28 1.14 14.44
CA ILE A 31 -9.38 0.86 13.51
C ILE A 31 -9.16 -0.48 12.79
N GLU A 32 -7.94 -0.74 12.31
CA GLU A 32 -7.59 -2.01 11.65
C GLU A 32 -7.69 -3.20 12.60
N ASP A 33 -7.21 -3.06 13.84
CA ASP A 33 -7.33 -4.09 14.87
C ASP A 33 -8.81 -4.40 15.15
N ALA A 34 -9.63 -3.38 15.40
CA ALA A 34 -11.07 -3.56 15.61
C ALA A 34 -11.77 -4.21 14.41
N ALA A 35 -11.48 -3.75 13.19
CA ALA A 35 -12.11 -4.26 11.97
C ALA A 35 -11.71 -5.71 11.69
N THR A 36 -10.42 -6.03 11.74
CA THR A 36 -9.94 -7.39 11.49
C THR A 36 -10.39 -8.35 12.59
N ARG A 37 -10.42 -7.92 13.86
CA ARG A 37 -10.94 -8.73 14.96
C ARG A 37 -12.41 -9.08 14.77
N LEU A 38 -13.26 -8.09 14.54
CA LEU A 38 -14.70 -8.30 14.37
C LEU A 38 -15.02 -9.21 13.17
N VAL A 39 -14.26 -9.06 12.07
CA VAL A 39 -14.46 -9.91 10.89
C VAL A 39 -13.95 -11.33 11.11
N ASP A 40 -12.81 -11.51 11.80
CA ASP A 40 -12.26 -12.84 12.15
C ASP A 40 -13.15 -13.59 13.16
N GLU A 41 -13.81 -12.87 14.08
CA GLU A 41 -14.79 -13.42 15.03
C GLU A 41 -16.15 -13.74 14.38
N SER A 42 -16.43 -13.19 13.19
CA SER A 42 -17.73 -13.25 12.53
C SER A 42 -17.56 -13.49 11.02
N SER A 43 -18.27 -12.74 10.18
CA SER A 43 -18.11 -12.74 8.72
C SER A 43 -17.97 -11.31 8.22
N PHE A 44 -17.36 -11.16 7.04
CA PHE A 44 -17.17 -9.85 6.43
C PHE A 44 -18.48 -9.08 6.31
N ASP A 45 -19.56 -9.72 5.84
CA ASP A 45 -20.85 -9.06 5.60
C ASP A 45 -21.61 -8.71 6.89
N ALA A 46 -21.41 -9.45 7.98
CA ALA A 46 -22.09 -9.20 9.26
C ALA A 46 -21.55 -7.97 10.00
N VAL A 47 -20.32 -7.54 9.73
CA VAL A 47 -19.67 -6.42 10.43
C VAL A 47 -19.98 -5.10 9.74
N THR A 48 -20.43 -4.10 10.53
CA THR A 48 -20.71 -2.74 10.06
C THR A 48 -19.64 -1.73 10.48
N ILE A 49 -19.59 -0.58 9.78
CA ILE A 49 -18.68 0.52 10.13
C ILE A 49 -18.97 1.04 11.55
N GLU A 50 -20.23 0.98 12.00
CA GLU A 50 -20.65 1.47 13.31
C GLU A 50 -20.07 0.59 14.42
N GLN A 51 -20.12 -0.73 14.25
CA GLN A 51 -19.53 -1.68 15.18
C GLN A 51 -18.01 -1.50 15.25
N ILE A 52 -17.36 -1.26 14.11
CA ILE A 52 -15.92 -0.95 14.06
C ILE A 52 -15.63 0.35 14.81
N CYS A 53 -16.43 1.40 14.59
CA CYS A 53 -16.27 2.69 15.27
C CYS A 53 -16.44 2.56 16.78
N GLU A 54 -17.44 1.81 17.24
CA GLU A 54 -17.69 1.53 18.65
C GLU A 54 -16.51 0.77 19.27
N ALA A 55 -16.06 -0.32 18.62
CA ALA A 55 -14.95 -1.12 19.09
C ALA A 55 -13.61 -0.35 19.10
N ALA A 56 -13.41 0.57 18.15
CA ALA A 56 -12.21 1.42 18.09
C ALA A 56 -12.31 2.68 18.95
N GLY A 57 -13.47 2.99 19.54
CA GLY A 57 -13.71 4.19 20.33
C GLY A 57 -13.59 5.50 19.53
N ILE A 58 -14.16 5.54 18.33
CA ILE A 58 -14.14 6.70 17.43
C ILE A 58 -15.52 7.02 16.85
N SER A 59 -15.66 8.21 16.25
CA SER A 59 -16.87 8.56 15.49
C SER A 59 -16.83 8.01 14.07
N ARG A 60 -17.99 7.87 13.43
CA ARG A 60 -18.09 7.54 11.99
C ARG A 60 -17.37 8.56 11.10
N ARG A 61 -17.41 9.86 11.45
CA ARG A 61 -16.64 10.91 10.75
C ARG A 61 -15.15 10.64 10.86
N THR A 62 -14.67 10.27 12.05
CA THR A 62 -13.26 9.93 12.28
C THR A 62 -12.88 8.73 11.42
N PHE A 63 -13.69 7.67 11.35
CA PHE A 63 -13.41 6.52 10.49
C PHE A 63 -13.16 6.93 9.04
N PHE A 64 -14.04 7.77 8.47
CA PHE A 64 -13.90 8.26 7.09
C PHE A 64 -12.71 9.18 6.86
N ASN A 65 -12.10 9.74 7.91
CA ASN A 65 -10.82 10.46 7.77
C ASN A 65 -9.63 9.50 7.54
N TYR A 66 -9.78 8.20 7.84
CA TYR A 66 -8.73 7.18 7.70
C TYR A 66 -9.03 6.19 6.56
N PHE A 67 -10.30 5.79 6.39
CA PHE A 67 -10.69 4.76 5.43
C PHE A 67 -11.91 5.20 4.64
N SER A 68 -11.87 5.01 3.31
CA SER A 68 -13.02 5.25 2.43
C SER A 68 -14.15 4.23 2.62
N ALA A 69 -13.80 3.01 3.04
CA ALA A 69 -14.73 1.89 3.21
C ALA A 69 -14.21 0.86 4.23
N LYS A 70 -15.09 -0.07 4.65
CA LYS A 70 -14.74 -1.18 5.56
C LYS A 70 -13.63 -2.05 4.99
N GLU A 71 -13.66 -2.28 3.68
CA GLU A 71 -12.67 -3.01 2.90
C GLU A 71 -11.26 -2.51 3.22
N GLY A 72 -11.06 -1.19 3.26
CA GLY A 72 -9.76 -0.60 3.56
C GLY A 72 -9.22 -1.01 4.95
N ALA A 73 -10.08 -0.99 5.96
CA ALA A 73 -9.70 -1.33 7.34
C ALA A 73 -9.44 -2.84 7.51
N VAL A 74 -10.25 -3.70 6.86
CA VAL A 74 -10.17 -5.15 7.00
C VAL A 74 -9.04 -5.74 6.14
N ILE A 75 -8.97 -5.35 4.87
CA ILE A 75 -8.10 -5.96 3.85
C ILE A 75 -6.65 -5.48 3.99
N GLY A 76 -6.45 -4.29 4.57
CA GLY A 76 -5.13 -3.68 4.73
C GLY A 76 -4.69 -2.87 3.52
N ALA A 77 -3.72 -1.97 3.74
CA ALA A 77 -3.41 -0.91 2.80
C ALA A 77 -2.75 -1.43 1.52
N THR A 78 -3.60 -1.61 0.51
CA THR A 78 -3.42 -1.08 -0.84
C THR A 78 -4.37 0.11 -1.09
N SER A 79 -4.94 0.68 -0.02
CA SER A 79 -6.21 1.41 -0.06
C SER A 79 -6.11 2.92 0.04
N GLU A 80 -5.02 3.47 0.57
CA GLU A 80 -4.92 4.92 0.68
C GLU A 80 -4.57 5.48 -0.72
N PRO A 81 -5.30 6.51 -1.19
CA PRO A 81 -4.83 7.34 -2.28
C PRO A 81 -3.42 7.81 -1.98
N LEU A 82 -2.58 7.83 -3.01
CA LEU A 82 -1.33 8.58 -2.94
C LEU A 82 -1.64 9.99 -2.43
N THR A 83 -0.88 10.50 -1.47
CA THR A 83 -0.98 11.92 -1.11
C THR A 83 -0.55 12.76 -2.32
N ALA A 84 -0.97 14.03 -2.38
CA ALA A 84 -0.54 14.92 -3.46
C ALA A 84 1.00 14.99 -3.55
N GLU A 85 1.66 15.06 -2.40
CA GLU A 85 3.11 15.00 -2.25
C GLU A 85 3.70 13.70 -2.81
N GLN A 86 3.13 12.53 -2.46
CA GLN A 86 3.64 11.26 -3.00
C GLN A 86 3.43 11.13 -4.52
N ARG A 87 2.36 11.72 -5.08
CA ARG A 87 2.16 11.78 -6.54
C ARG A 87 3.23 12.66 -7.18
N GLU A 88 3.47 13.84 -6.62
CA GLU A 88 4.48 14.79 -7.10
C GLU A 88 5.89 14.19 -7.02
N ASP A 89 6.26 13.57 -5.90
CA ASP A 89 7.52 12.84 -5.74
C ASP A 89 7.66 11.72 -6.78
N SER A 90 6.58 10.98 -7.04
CA SER A 90 6.57 9.88 -8.00
C SER A 90 6.70 10.36 -9.45
N LEU A 91 6.25 11.58 -9.77
CA LEU A 91 6.44 12.17 -11.10
C LEU A 91 7.85 12.78 -11.23
N ASN A 92 8.36 13.42 -10.18
CA ASN A 92 9.61 14.17 -10.21
C ASN A 92 10.86 13.35 -9.83
N ALA A 93 10.73 12.08 -9.44
CA ALA A 93 11.87 11.26 -9.03
C ALA A 93 12.86 11.06 -10.19
N ASP A 94 13.95 11.82 -10.22
CA ASP A 94 14.98 11.76 -11.25
C ASP A 94 15.82 10.48 -11.15
N GLY A 95 16.15 9.87 -12.29
CA GLY A 95 17.07 8.73 -12.43
C GLY A 95 16.65 7.40 -11.78
N SER A 96 15.48 7.34 -11.13
CA SER A 96 14.98 6.12 -10.49
C SER A 96 14.16 5.29 -11.49
N ASN A 97 14.55 4.03 -11.68
CA ASN A 97 13.77 3.09 -12.50
C ASN A 97 12.31 3.02 -12.00
N ILE A 98 11.33 3.11 -12.90
CA ILE A 98 9.91 3.13 -12.56
C ILE A 98 9.48 1.91 -11.72
N LEU A 99 10.06 0.74 -11.95
CA LEU A 99 9.82 -0.45 -11.13
C LEU A 99 10.29 -0.26 -9.69
N HIS A 100 11.43 0.42 -9.49
CA HIS A 100 11.93 0.72 -8.16
C HIS A 100 10.98 1.66 -7.40
N LEU A 101 10.43 2.67 -8.08
CA LEU A 101 9.43 3.57 -7.51
C LEU A 101 8.15 2.83 -7.13
N MET A 102 7.67 1.93 -8.00
CA MET A 102 6.51 1.08 -7.71
C MET A 102 6.73 0.17 -6.50
N VAL A 103 7.90 -0.48 -6.43
CA VAL A 103 8.24 -1.36 -5.32
C VAL A 103 8.40 -0.58 -4.02
N LYS A 104 9.05 0.59 -4.05
CA LYS A 104 9.17 1.49 -2.88
C LYS A 104 7.81 1.94 -2.39
N HIS A 105 6.91 2.29 -3.31
CA HIS A 105 5.55 2.68 -2.96
C HIS A 105 4.80 1.53 -2.27
N ILE A 106 4.88 0.31 -2.82
CA ILE A 106 4.32 -0.89 -2.21
C ILE A 106 4.96 -1.18 -0.86
N GLU A 107 6.27 -1.04 -0.72
CA GLU A 107 6.97 -1.22 0.55
C GLU A 107 6.47 -0.24 1.62
N GLN A 108 6.34 1.04 1.30
CA GLN A 108 5.78 2.03 2.23
C GLN A 108 4.36 1.64 2.68
N HIS A 109 3.56 1.10 1.75
CA HIS A 109 2.19 0.64 2.02
C HIS A 109 2.16 -0.61 2.90
N LEU A 110 3.02 -1.59 2.60
CA LEU A 110 3.12 -2.84 3.34
C LEU A 110 3.71 -2.59 4.73
N ASN A 111 4.78 -1.79 4.85
CA ASN A 111 5.38 -1.45 6.14
C ASN A 111 4.42 -0.67 7.05
N ALA A 112 3.47 0.10 6.50
CA ALA A 112 2.41 0.71 7.29
C ALA A 112 1.33 -0.29 7.74
N SER A 113 1.11 -1.36 6.97
CA SER A 113 0.01 -2.33 7.19
C SER A 113 0.42 -3.59 7.96
N HIS A 114 1.71 -3.89 8.05
CA HIS A 114 2.27 -5.17 8.55
C HIS A 114 3.11 -5.03 9.83
N GLN A 115 3.07 -3.88 10.52
CA GLN A 115 3.78 -3.75 11.80
C GLN A 115 3.21 -4.65 12.91
N ASP A 116 1.97 -5.12 12.74
CA ASP A 116 1.26 -5.92 13.73
C ASP A 116 1.01 -7.35 13.22
N GLU A 117 1.69 -8.31 13.85
CA GLU A 117 1.61 -9.74 13.53
C GLU A 117 0.19 -10.31 13.76
N VAL A 118 -0.53 -9.82 14.77
CA VAL A 118 -1.88 -10.28 15.10
C VAL A 118 -2.87 -9.87 14.00
N ILE A 119 -2.81 -8.61 13.55
CA ILE A 119 -3.62 -8.12 12.43
C ILE A 119 -3.29 -8.92 11.16
N HIS A 120 -2.01 -9.21 10.93
CA HIS A 120 -1.56 -9.98 9.77
C HIS A 120 -2.15 -11.40 9.76
N GLU A 121 -2.09 -12.12 10.87
CA GLU A 121 -2.65 -13.47 10.99
C GLU A 121 -4.17 -13.50 10.79
N ARG A 122 -4.90 -12.52 11.35
CA ARG A 122 -6.35 -12.39 11.11
C ARG A 122 -6.64 -12.20 9.62
N ARG A 123 -5.91 -11.31 8.95
CA ARG A 123 -6.05 -11.09 7.50
C ARG A 123 -5.82 -12.37 6.71
N GLN A 124 -4.84 -13.21 7.08
CA GLN A 124 -4.62 -14.49 6.41
C GLN A 124 -5.84 -15.43 6.53
N ARG A 125 -6.44 -15.54 7.73
CA ARG A 125 -7.66 -16.33 7.93
C ARG A 125 -8.85 -15.77 7.17
N ILE A 126 -9.04 -14.46 7.22
CA ILE A 126 -10.10 -13.75 6.50
C ILE A 126 -9.99 -14.00 4.99
N PHE A 127 -8.79 -13.95 4.40
CA PHE A 127 -8.59 -14.20 2.97
C PHE A 127 -8.67 -15.66 2.55
N ALA A 128 -8.71 -16.61 3.48
CA ALA A 128 -8.98 -18.01 3.15
C ALA A 128 -10.43 -18.21 2.67
N HIS A 129 -11.32 -17.25 2.93
CA HIS A 129 -12.70 -17.25 2.46
C HIS A 129 -12.80 -16.70 1.02
N PRO A 130 -13.34 -17.48 0.04
CA PRO A 130 -13.34 -17.11 -1.37
C PRO A 130 -14.08 -15.80 -1.70
N ASP A 131 -15.19 -15.53 -1.02
CA ASP A 131 -16.00 -14.32 -1.18
C ASP A 131 -15.23 -13.06 -0.77
N VAL A 132 -14.52 -13.12 0.36
CA VAL A 132 -13.67 -12.02 0.82
C VAL A 132 -12.46 -11.84 -0.09
N ALA A 133 -11.87 -12.94 -0.59
CA ALA A 133 -10.78 -12.88 -1.55
C ALA A 133 -11.19 -12.16 -2.85
N VAL A 134 -12.39 -12.43 -3.39
CA VAL A 134 -12.91 -11.74 -4.58
C VAL A 134 -13.13 -10.25 -4.32
N ARG A 135 -13.71 -9.88 -3.18
CA ARG A 135 -13.88 -8.47 -2.78
C ARG A 135 -12.54 -7.76 -2.63
N ALA A 136 -11.56 -8.42 -2.01
CA ALA A 136 -10.21 -7.91 -1.88
C ALA A 136 -9.53 -7.70 -3.23
N MET A 137 -9.72 -8.61 -4.18
CA MET A 137 -9.23 -8.43 -5.55
C MET A 137 -9.89 -7.25 -6.25
N ALA A 138 -11.21 -7.08 -6.13
CA ALA A 138 -11.91 -5.96 -6.73
C ALA A 138 -11.45 -4.61 -6.14
N PHE A 139 -11.35 -4.55 -4.81
CA PHE A 139 -10.88 -3.36 -4.10
C PHE A 139 -9.42 -3.02 -4.43
N ARG A 140 -8.53 -4.02 -4.47
CA ARG A 140 -7.13 -3.86 -4.91
C ARG A 140 -7.05 -3.41 -6.39
N LYS A 141 -7.94 -3.91 -7.25
CA LYS A 141 -7.97 -3.57 -8.68
C LYS A 141 -8.33 -2.10 -8.91
N GLU A 142 -9.39 -1.61 -8.27
CA GLU A 142 -9.78 -0.19 -8.33
C GLU A 142 -8.61 0.70 -7.91
N ARG A 143 -7.88 0.31 -6.87
CA ARG A 143 -6.70 1.04 -6.39
C ARG A 143 -5.51 0.95 -7.34
N SER A 144 -5.28 -0.21 -7.95
CA SER A 144 -4.19 -0.39 -8.94
C SER A 144 -4.35 0.48 -10.19
N GLN A 145 -5.58 0.95 -10.49
CA GLN A 145 -5.82 1.88 -11.59
C GLN A 145 -5.17 3.25 -11.34
N GLU A 146 -5.17 3.76 -10.10
CA GLU A 146 -4.51 5.05 -9.81
C GLU A 146 -3.00 4.97 -10.03
N THR A 147 -2.35 3.89 -9.59
CA THR A 147 -0.93 3.66 -9.86
C THR A 147 -0.66 3.53 -11.37
N MET A 148 -1.55 2.84 -12.09
CA MET A 148 -1.47 2.71 -13.55
C MET A 148 -1.51 4.06 -14.26
N GLU A 149 -2.44 4.93 -13.87
CA GLU A 149 -2.64 6.26 -14.45
C GLU A 149 -1.39 7.13 -14.24
N LEU A 150 -0.78 7.07 -13.05
CA LEU A 150 0.46 7.80 -12.77
C LEU A 150 1.65 7.29 -13.58
N ILE A 151 1.79 5.98 -13.72
CA ILE A 151 2.84 5.38 -14.57
C ILE A 151 2.62 5.77 -16.03
N THR A 152 1.37 5.73 -16.50
CA THR A 152 1.02 6.13 -17.86
C THR A 152 1.38 7.60 -18.10
N GLN A 153 1.04 8.48 -17.16
CA GLN A 153 1.40 9.89 -17.21
C GLN A 153 2.92 10.07 -17.26
N ARG A 154 3.66 9.42 -16.35
CA ARG A 154 5.13 9.50 -16.32
C ARG A 154 5.78 9.03 -17.61
N LEU A 155 5.36 7.88 -18.16
CA LEU A 155 5.87 7.35 -19.43
C LEU A 155 5.45 8.20 -20.65
N THR A 156 4.43 9.04 -20.52
CA THR A 156 4.02 10.01 -21.54
C THR A 156 4.86 11.28 -21.48
N GLU A 157 5.16 11.76 -20.27
CA GLU A 157 6.01 12.94 -20.02
C GLU A 157 7.50 12.64 -20.25
N HIS A 158 7.91 11.39 -20.02
CA HIS A 158 9.29 10.89 -20.13
C HIS A 158 9.38 9.63 -21.00
N PRO A 159 9.21 9.72 -22.34
CA PRO A 159 9.25 8.56 -23.23
C PRO A 159 10.57 7.78 -23.18
N GLU A 160 11.66 8.42 -22.78
CA GLU A 160 12.98 7.79 -22.60
C GLU A 160 13.02 6.73 -21.48
N GLU A 161 12.04 6.74 -20.58
CA GLU A 161 11.91 5.74 -19.51
C GLU A 161 11.21 4.45 -19.96
N GLN A 162 10.60 4.44 -21.15
CA GLN A 162 9.96 3.24 -21.70
C GLN A 162 11.00 2.16 -21.98
N LEU A 163 10.71 0.96 -21.50
CA LEU A 163 11.47 -0.25 -21.81
C LEU A 163 11.24 -0.67 -23.26
N ASN A 164 10.05 -0.40 -23.82
CA ASN A 164 9.76 -0.67 -25.22
C ASN A 164 9.06 0.53 -25.89
N PRO A 165 9.81 1.38 -26.62
CA PRO A 165 9.28 2.56 -27.32
C PRO A 165 8.20 2.28 -28.37
N GLU A 166 7.99 1.02 -28.78
CA GLU A 166 6.93 0.64 -29.72
C GLU A 166 5.56 0.44 -29.04
N LEU A 167 5.52 0.34 -27.71
CA LEU A 167 4.28 0.16 -26.97
C LEU A 167 3.60 1.50 -26.68
N ASP A 168 2.28 1.48 -26.63
CA ASP A 168 1.52 2.56 -26.00
C ASP A 168 1.90 2.67 -24.51
N PRO A 169 2.14 3.89 -23.97
CA PRO A 169 2.53 4.08 -22.57
C PRO A 169 1.60 3.39 -21.57
N GLY A 170 0.29 3.39 -21.84
CA GLY A 170 -0.70 2.72 -21.00
C GLY A 170 -0.59 1.20 -21.04
N THR A 171 -0.20 0.64 -22.19
CA THR A 171 0.08 -0.80 -22.33
C THR A 171 1.33 -1.20 -21.56
N GLU A 172 2.41 -0.42 -21.65
CA GLU A 172 3.62 -0.69 -20.88
C GLU A 172 3.35 -0.54 -19.36
N ALA A 173 2.62 0.49 -18.96
CA ALA A 173 2.16 0.67 -17.58
C ALA A 173 1.38 -0.57 -17.09
N MET A 174 0.52 -1.13 -17.94
CA MET A 174 -0.27 -2.32 -17.63
C MET A 174 0.59 -3.54 -17.37
N LEU A 175 1.62 -3.74 -18.19
CA LEU A 175 2.58 -4.83 -18.02
C LEU A 175 3.41 -4.66 -16.73
N LEU A 176 3.94 -3.45 -16.48
CA LEU A 176 4.73 -3.14 -15.29
C LEU A 176 3.91 -3.34 -14.00
N SER A 177 2.69 -2.81 -13.97
CA SER A 177 1.77 -2.95 -12.83
C SER A 177 1.36 -4.40 -12.61
N GLY A 178 1.07 -5.14 -13.68
CA GLY A 178 0.79 -6.56 -13.61
C GLY A 178 1.94 -7.36 -13.02
N PHE A 179 3.17 -7.10 -13.48
CA PHE A 179 4.39 -7.76 -13.04
C PHE A 179 4.68 -7.52 -11.56
N VAL A 180 4.63 -6.25 -11.12
CA VAL A 180 4.87 -5.88 -9.72
C VAL A 180 3.79 -6.45 -8.80
N ARG A 181 2.52 -6.42 -9.20
CA ARG A 181 1.41 -7.02 -8.44
C ARG A 181 1.60 -8.51 -8.23
N GLU A 182 1.98 -9.24 -9.29
CA GLU A 182 2.23 -10.68 -9.22
C GLU A 182 3.42 -11.00 -8.31
N ALA A 183 4.53 -10.28 -8.46
CA ALA A 183 5.69 -10.42 -7.60
C ALA A 183 5.35 -10.13 -6.12
N THR A 184 4.51 -9.15 -5.85
CA THR A 184 4.05 -8.82 -4.49
C THR A 184 3.18 -9.93 -3.91
N TRP A 185 2.23 -10.47 -4.69
CA TRP A 185 1.43 -11.61 -4.26
C TRP A 185 2.29 -12.84 -3.97
N MET A 186 3.25 -13.16 -4.83
CA MET A 186 4.22 -14.24 -4.63
C MET A 186 5.08 -14.02 -3.38
N ALA A 187 5.56 -12.80 -3.16
CA ALA A 187 6.33 -12.44 -1.97
C ALA A 187 5.54 -12.73 -0.68
N MET A 188 4.22 -12.55 -0.69
CA MET A 188 3.33 -12.80 0.46
C MET A 188 2.86 -14.25 0.58
N SER A 189 2.65 -14.95 -0.55
CA SER A 189 1.81 -16.15 -0.58
C SER A 189 2.57 -17.44 -0.87
N ARG A 190 3.79 -17.35 -1.42
CA ARG A 190 4.58 -18.54 -1.74
C ARG A 190 4.79 -19.45 -0.52
N PRO A 191 4.70 -20.78 -0.68
CA PRO A 191 4.97 -21.71 0.42
C PRO A 191 6.41 -21.66 0.93
N ASP A 192 7.36 -21.38 0.03
CA ASP A 192 8.81 -21.37 0.28
C ASP A 192 9.37 -19.96 0.56
N ARG A 193 8.51 -19.00 0.94
CA ARG A 193 8.94 -17.62 1.22
C ARG A 193 9.82 -17.54 2.46
N ASP A 194 10.93 -16.83 2.35
CA ASP A 194 11.81 -16.52 3.46
C ASP A 194 11.30 -15.26 4.20
N CYS A 195 10.56 -15.48 5.29
CA CYS A 195 10.03 -14.38 6.11
C CYS A 195 11.09 -13.68 6.95
N THR A 196 12.35 -14.15 6.98
CA THR A 196 13.44 -13.44 7.68
C THR A 196 13.92 -12.22 6.91
N LEU A 197 13.58 -12.13 5.62
CA LEU A 197 13.94 -11.02 4.77
C LEU A 197 12.92 -9.87 4.86
N PRO A 198 13.37 -8.62 4.71
CA PRO A 198 12.51 -7.48 4.45
C PRO A 198 11.53 -7.76 3.30
N MET A 199 10.35 -7.15 3.38
CA MET A 199 9.30 -7.34 2.37
C MET A 199 9.77 -6.94 0.97
N ILE A 200 10.54 -5.84 0.86
CA ILE A 200 11.09 -5.38 -0.41
C ILE A 200 12.02 -6.41 -1.07
N ASP A 201 12.85 -7.08 -0.28
CA ASP A 201 13.77 -8.11 -0.78
C ASP A 201 13.00 -9.34 -1.27
N ARG A 202 11.90 -9.69 -0.59
CA ARG A 202 11.00 -10.77 -1.02
C ARG A 202 10.30 -10.42 -2.34
N ILE A 203 9.94 -9.16 -2.56
CA ILE A 203 9.37 -8.68 -3.82
C ILE A 203 10.41 -8.77 -4.93
N TYR A 204 11.63 -8.25 -4.73
CA TYR A 204 12.69 -8.33 -5.74
C TYR A 204 13.05 -9.77 -6.12
N ARG A 205 13.17 -10.68 -5.13
CA ARG A 205 13.38 -12.11 -5.41
C ARG A 205 12.23 -12.71 -6.22
N SER A 206 11.00 -12.29 -5.99
CA SER A 206 9.84 -12.74 -6.75
C SER A 206 9.85 -12.20 -8.19
N MET A 207 10.21 -10.93 -8.38
CA MET A 207 10.41 -10.34 -9.72
C MET A 207 11.49 -11.08 -10.51
N GLU A 208 12.63 -11.38 -9.86
CA GLU A 208 13.72 -12.12 -10.49
C GLU A 208 13.29 -13.55 -10.86
N LEU A 209 12.53 -14.23 -10.00
CA LEU A 209 11.98 -15.54 -10.32
C LEU A 209 11.06 -15.49 -11.55
N ILE A 210 10.10 -14.56 -11.59
CA ILE A 210 9.18 -14.43 -12.73
C ILE A 210 9.98 -14.17 -14.01
N LYS A 211 10.90 -13.20 -13.98
CA LYS A 211 11.77 -12.85 -15.12
C LYS A 211 12.58 -14.05 -15.62
N ASN A 212 13.12 -14.87 -14.73
CA ASN A 212 13.93 -16.03 -15.12
C ASN A 212 13.06 -17.18 -15.66
N TYR A 213 11.88 -17.38 -15.07
CA TYR A 213 10.93 -18.40 -15.52
C TYR A 213 10.37 -18.07 -16.92
N THR A 214 10.00 -16.81 -17.16
CA THR A 214 9.39 -16.41 -18.45
C THR A 214 10.34 -16.54 -19.64
N LYS A 215 11.66 -16.45 -19.44
CA LYS A 215 12.66 -16.72 -20.49
C LYS A 215 12.66 -18.15 -21.02
N GLY A 216 12.18 -19.10 -20.21
CA GLY A 216 12.11 -20.52 -20.57
C GLY A 216 10.78 -20.93 -21.21
N LEU A 217 9.84 -20.00 -21.41
CA LEU A 217 8.58 -20.27 -22.08
C LEU A 217 8.75 -20.18 -23.60
N GLU A 218 8.20 -21.15 -24.32
CA GLU A 218 8.12 -21.17 -25.77
C GLU A 218 6.64 -21.11 -26.19
N TRP A 219 6.33 -20.39 -27.27
CA TRP A 219 4.98 -20.28 -27.85
C TRP A 219 5.03 -20.35 -29.37
#